data_AF-A0AAU7CRZ6-F1
#
_entry.id   AF-A0AAU7CRZ6-F1
#
_cell.length_a   1.000
_cell.length_b   1.000
_cell.length_c   1.000
_cell.angle_alpha   90.00
_cell.angle_beta   90.00
_cell.angle_gamma   90.00
#
_symmetry.space_group_name_H-M   'P 1'
#
loop_
_entity.id
_entity.type
_entity.pdbx_description
1 polymer ?
#
loop_
_entity_poly.entity_id
_entity_poly.type
_entity_poly.pdbx_seq_one_letter_code
_entity_poly.pdbx_strand_id
1 'polypeptide(L)'
;MPRIAKPRWNASRRRWYGNVGERNENGRRREVFAPAEIGERDEAKAWEWFKTAQSRDRTAKPQPSGLLADMVCGYNLTWAKKQRDEGKLAATEFANKARHLGIFSDQLGQRAVWTLEPNDLTDFGIGLLDFCTPTYARNVCATVRAAMNWAVRDKETPLDANPIQGFKAPTIPRSPARFAERAEAAAFLAHWRTRSKRKTITGKYDRMTLLTRSLRLGRRGGLGMSSGFNLQSRAITRPV
;
A
#
# COMPACT_ATOMS: atom_id res chain seq x y z
N MET A 1 -14.39 -0.13 -4.51
CA MET A 1 -15.14 -0.22 -3.25
C MET A 1 -15.54 -1.68 -3.06
N PRO A 2 -15.34 -2.33 -1.89
CA PRO A 2 -16.02 -3.60 -1.65
C PRO A 2 -17.52 -3.34 -1.80
N ARG A 3 -18.18 -4.04 -2.71
CA ARG A 3 -19.64 -3.95 -2.89
C ARG A 3 -20.25 -4.36 -1.55
N ILE A 4 -20.87 -3.41 -0.86
CA ILE A 4 -21.68 -3.71 0.33
C ILE A 4 -22.77 -4.65 -0.16
N ALA A 5 -22.78 -5.87 0.37
CA ALA A 5 -23.83 -6.83 0.03
C ALA A 5 -25.17 -6.21 0.40
N LYS A 6 -26.11 -6.20 -0.54
CA LYS A 6 -27.43 -5.61 -0.26
C LYS A 6 -28.09 -6.36 0.90
N PRO A 7 -28.78 -5.66 1.84
CA PRO A 7 -29.57 -6.31 2.85
C PRO A 7 -30.68 -7.11 2.17
N ARG A 8 -31.05 -8.22 2.78
CA ARG A 8 -32.03 -9.16 2.25
C ARG A 8 -33.18 -9.28 3.22
N TRP A 9 -34.39 -9.47 2.71
CA TRP A 9 -35.55 -9.77 3.53
C TRP A 9 -35.52 -11.24 3.95
N ASN A 10 -35.74 -11.52 5.23
CA ASN A 10 -35.99 -12.86 5.74
C ASN A 10 -37.49 -13.00 6.04
N ALA A 11 -38.21 -13.71 5.17
CA ALA A 11 -39.65 -13.90 5.29
C ALA A 11 -40.05 -14.63 6.59
N SER A 12 -39.27 -15.63 7.02
CA SER A 12 -39.57 -16.41 8.24
C SER A 12 -39.51 -15.56 9.51
N ARG A 13 -38.61 -14.58 9.54
CA ARG A 13 -38.42 -13.68 10.69
C ARG A 13 -39.10 -12.33 10.50
N ARG A 14 -39.70 -12.10 9.33
CA ARG A 14 -40.28 -10.83 8.89
C ARG A 14 -39.35 -9.64 9.18
N ARG A 15 -38.07 -9.79 8.85
CA ARG A 15 -37.01 -8.80 9.13
C ARG A 15 -35.98 -8.75 8.03
N TRP A 16 -35.44 -7.56 7.79
CA TRP A 16 -34.24 -7.38 6.98
C TRP A 16 -33.01 -7.88 7.72
N TYR A 17 -32.07 -8.49 7.00
CA TYR A 17 -30.78 -8.93 7.53
C TYR A 17 -29.62 -8.56 6.61
N GLY A 18 -28.43 -8.42 7.19
CA GLY A 18 -27.19 -8.12 6.47
C GLY A 18 -25.95 -8.54 7.24
N ASN A 19 -24.87 -8.83 6.51
CA ASN A 19 -23.57 -9.24 7.07
C ASN A 19 -22.77 -8.00 7.53
N VAL A 20 -23.28 -7.28 8.53
CA VAL A 20 -22.66 -6.04 9.02
C VAL A 20 -22.11 -6.14 10.45
N GLY A 21 -22.38 -7.21 11.19
CA GLY A 21 -21.93 -7.36 12.57
C GLY A 21 -20.43 -7.64 12.70
N GLU A 22 -20.03 -7.93 13.94
CA GLU A 22 -18.66 -8.28 14.29
C GLU A 22 -18.11 -9.41 13.40
N ARG A 23 -16.80 -9.39 13.16
CA ARG A 23 -16.12 -10.47 12.44
C ARG A 23 -15.96 -11.66 13.37
N ASN A 24 -16.30 -12.85 12.89
CA ASN A 24 -15.93 -14.09 13.54
C ASN A 24 -14.43 -14.40 13.35
N GLU A 25 -13.95 -15.44 14.03
CA GLU A 25 -12.55 -15.91 13.98
C GLU A 25 -12.04 -16.19 12.55
N ASN A 26 -12.96 -16.55 11.64
CA ASN A 26 -12.68 -16.79 10.22
C ASN A 26 -12.73 -15.52 9.35
N GLY A 27 -12.85 -14.35 9.98
CA GLY A 27 -12.87 -13.03 9.33
C GLY A 27 -14.16 -12.70 8.58
N ARG A 28 -15.22 -13.52 8.68
CA ARG A 28 -16.55 -13.25 8.08
C ARG A 28 -17.39 -12.42 9.04
N ARG A 29 -18.12 -11.43 8.52
CA ARG A 29 -19.05 -10.62 9.32
C ARG A 29 -20.28 -11.44 9.70
N ARG A 30 -20.74 -11.30 10.94
CA ARG A 30 -21.97 -11.91 11.44
C ARG A 30 -23.21 -11.26 10.80
N GLU A 31 -24.25 -12.06 10.60
CA GLU A 31 -25.58 -11.59 10.22
C GLU A 31 -26.24 -10.82 11.37
N VAL A 32 -26.72 -9.63 11.05
CA VAL A 32 -27.47 -8.75 11.96
C VAL A 32 -28.84 -8.48 11.35
N PHE A 33 -29.88 -8.50 12.19
CA PHE A 33 -31.24 -8.20 11.79
C PHE A 33 -31.59 -6.75 12.11
N ALA A 34 -32.28 -6.09 11.19
CA ALA A 34 -32.83 -4.76 11.41
C ALA A 34 -34.04 -4.81 12.38
N PRO A 35 -34.43 -3.68 12.99
CA PRO A 35 -35.61 -3.57 13.83
C PRO A 35 -36.87 -4.03 13.08
N ALA A 36 -37.82 -4.60 13.82
CA ALA A 36 -39.07 -5.12 13.27
C ALA A 36 -39.98 -4.02 12.67
N GLU A 37 -39.74 -2.77 13.04
CA GLU A 37 -40.43 -1.58 12.55
C GLU A 37 -40.15 -1.27 11.07
N ILE A 38 -39.04 -1.80 10.52
CA ILE A 38 -38.69 -1.64 9.10
C ILE A 38 -39.35 -2.78 8.33
N GLY A 39 -40.45 -2.46 7.63
CA GLY A 39 -41.26 -3.43 6.91
C GLY A 39 -40.60 -3.95 5.63
N GLU A 40 -41.19 -4.99 5.04
CA GLU A 40 -40.69 -5.65 3.81
C GLU A 40 -40.56 -4.70 2.61
N ARG A 41 -41.39 -3.65 2.55
CA ARG A 41 -41.37 -2.67 1.47
C ARG A 41 -40.41 -1.50 1.72
N ASP A 42 -39.82 -1.43 2.91
CA ASP A 42 -38.96 -0.32 3.34
C ASP A 42 -37.47 -0.58 3.07
N GLU A 43 -37.11 -1.03 1.85
CA GLU A 43 -35.71 -1.35 1.48
C GLU A 43 -34.76 -0.17 1.73
N ALA A 44 -35.20 1.06 1.42
CA ALA A 44 -34.40 2.27 1.62
C ALA A 44 -34.08 2.52 3.11
N LYS A 45 -35.07 2.37 4.01
CA LYS A 45 -34.86 2.52 5.45
C LYS A 45 -33.97 1.40 6.01
N ALA A 46 -34.15 0.16 5.51
CA ALA A 46 -33.27 -0.95 5.86
C ALA A 46 -31.83 -0.62 5.47
N TRP A 47 -31.62 -0.08 4.26
CA TRP A 47 -30.31 0.31 3.76
C TRP A 47 -29.63 1.37 4.64
N GLU A 48 -30.35 2.43 5.02
CA GLU A 48 -29.83 3.47 5.91
C GLU A 48 -29.53 2.97 7.31
N TRP A 49 -30.39 2.09 7.84
CA TRP A 49 -30.15 1.45 9.13
C TRP A 49 -28.87 0.62 9.11
N PHE A 50 -28.65 -0.21 8.08
CA PHE A 50 -27.44 -1.02 7.95
C PHE A 50 -26.16 -0.18 7.74
N LYS A 51 -26.25 0.97 7.03
CA LYS A 51 -25.13 1.94 6.96
C LYS A 51 -24.78 2.47 8.34
N THR A 52 -25.78 2.80 9.15
CA THR A 52 -25.62 3.36 10.49
C THR A 52 -25.14 2.31 11.49
N ALA A 53 -25.65 1.08 11.41
CA ALA A 53 -25.17 -0.04 12.23
C ALA A 53 -23.70 -0.35 11.95
N GLN A 54 -23.29 -0.30 10.67
CA GLN A 54 -21.88 -0.46 10.28
C GLN A 54 -20.99 0.69 10.77
N SER A 55 -21.49 1.93 10.84
CA SER A 55 -20.72 3.05 11.39
C SER A 55 -20.63 3.00 12.92
N ARG A 56 -21.67 2.52 13.62
CA ARG A 56 -21.65 2.32 15.09
C ARG A 56 -20.67 1.23 15.53
N ASP A 57 -20.58 0.13 14.78
CA ASP A 57 -19.58 -0.93 15.04
C ASP A 57 -18.14 -0.45 14.80
N ARG A 58 -17.97 0.64 14.03
CA ARG A 58 -16.66 1.31 13.84
C ARG A 58 -16.32 2.32 14.94
N THR A 59 -17.30 2.82 15.70
CA THR A 59 -17.10 3.91 16.67
C THR A 59 -17.15 3.46 18.13
N ALA A 60 -17.56 2.23 18.44
CA ALA A 60 -17.90 1.82 19.80
C ALA A 60 -17.00 0.72 20.40
N LYS A 61 -15.67 0.89 20.39
CA LYS A 61 -14.79 0.32 21.43
C LYS A 61 -13.67 1.33 21.73
N PRO A 62 -13.65 1.96 22.92
CA PRO A 62 -12.47 2.69 23.39
C PRO A 62 -11.36 1.66 23.63
N GLN A 63 -10.47 1.51 22.65
CA GLN A 63 -9.30 0.63 22.72
C GLN A 63 -8.17 1.35 23.49
N PRO A 64 -7.31 0.62 24.22
CA PRO A 64 -6.34 1.21 25.13
C PRO A 64 -5.22 1.94 24.39
N SER A 65 -5.06 3.23 24.75
CA SER A 65 -3.84 4.04 24.78
C SER A 65 -3.02 4.28 23.50
N GLY A 66 -2.70 5.55 23.27
CA GLY A 66 -1.44 6.07 22.69
C GLY A 66 -0.89 5.58 21.33
N LEU A 67 -1.41 4.54 20.70
CA LEU A 67 -0.82 3.96 19.48
C LEU A 67 -0.79 4.98 18.34
N LEU A 68 0.42 5.45 18.05
CA LEU A 68 0.68 6.42 17.00
C LEU A 68 0.75 5.74 15.64
N ALA A 69 0.37 6.46 14.60
CA ALA A 69 0.42 5.96 13.23
C ALA A 69 1.87 5.60 12.79
N ASP A 70 2.87 6.32 13.31
CA ASP A 70 4.29 6.01 13.10
C ASP A 70 4.69 4.67 13.73
N MET A 71 4.21 4.36 14.93
CA MET A 71 4.48 3.06 15.57
C MET A 71 3.98 1.91 14.69
N VAL A 72 2.77 2.02 14.14
CA VAL A 72 2.21 1.02 13.21
C VAL A 72 3.08 0.87 11.96
N CYS A 73 3.59 1.98 11.44
CA CYS A 73 4.55 1.96 10.33
C CYS A 73 5.85 1.25 10.70
N GLY A 74 6.41 1.55 11.88
CA GLY A 74 7.63 0.93 12.42
C GLY A 74 7.50 -0.59 12.63
N TYR A 75 6.38 -1.06 13.20
CA TYR A 75 6.11 -2.49 13.35
C TYR A 75 6.03 -3.19 11.99
N ASN A 76 5.33 -2.57 11.03
CA ASN A 76 5.24 -3.11 9.69
C ASN A 76 6.61 -3.17 8.98
N LEU A 77 7.47 -2.18 9.19
CA LEU A 77 8.83 -2.18 8.63
C LEU A 77 9.73 -3.23 9.29
N THR A 78 9.57 -3.46 10.59
CA THR A 78 10.27 -4.55 11.30
C THR A 78 9.89 -5.91 10.70
N TRP A 79 8.59 -6.15 10.51
CA TRP A 79 8.11 -7.34 9.82
C TRP A 79 8.66 -7.45 8.40
N ALA A 80 8.61 -6.36 7.61
CA ALA A 80 9.10 -6.35 6.24
C ALA A 80 10.61 -6.59 6.14
N LYS A 81 11.38 -6.09 7.13
CA LYS A 81 12.82 -6.34 7.25
C LYS A 81 13.09 -7.83 7.46
N LYS A 82 12.33 -8.49 8.35
CA LYS A 82 12.42 -9.94 8.55
C LYS A 82 12.09 -10.70 7.25
N GLN A 83 11.04 -10.32 6.53
CA GLN A 83 10.72 -10.93 5.23
C GLN A 83 11.84 -10.74 4.19
N ARG A 84 12.50 -9.59 4.19
CA ARG A 84 13.66 -9.33 3.33
C ARG A 84 14.85 -10.21 3.70
N ASP A 85 15.16 -10.30 5.00
CA ASP A 85 16.29 -11.09 5.49
C ASP A 85 16.08 -12.60 5.24
N GLU A 86 14.83 -13.06 5.24
CA GLU A 86 14.41 -14.41 4.83
C GLU A 86 14.35 -14.62 3.30
N GLY A 87 14.68 -13.60 2.49
CA GLY A 87 14.63 -13.68 1.03
C GLY A 87 13.22 -13.68 0.41
N LYS A 88 12.18 -13.42 1.20
CA LYS A 88 10.77 -13.36 0.76
C LYS A 88 10.35 -11.99 0.24
N LEU A 89 11.13 -10.96 0.51
CA LEU A 89 10.90 -9.59 0.05
C LEU A 89 12.16 -9.04 -0.64
N ALA A 90 11.99 -8.47 -1.83
CA ALA A 90 13.11 -7.87 -2.54
C ALA A 90 13.66 -6.63 -1.78
N ALA A 91 14.98 -6.45 -1.79
CA ALA A 91 15.63 -5.31 -1.12
C ALA A 91 15.13 -3.95 -1.63
N THR A 92 14.84 -3.84 -2.93
CA THR A 92 14.27 -2.64 -3.55
C THR A 92 12.83 -2.38 -3.10
N GLU A 93 12.04 -3.43 -2.90
CA GLU A 93 10.67 -3.32 -2.40
C GLU A 93 10.64 -2.86 -0.95
N PHE A 94 11.53 -3.42 -0.11
CA PHE A 94 11.72 -2.96 1.26
C PHE A 94 12.12 -1.48 1.32
N ALA A 95 13.10 -1.05 0.51
CA ALA A 95 13.56 0.33 0.47
C ALA A 95 12.44 1.31 0.05
N ASN A 96 11.64 0.94 -0.94
CA ASN A 96 10.47 1.74 -1.34
C ASN A 96 9.43 1.82 -0.22
N LYS A 97 9.15 0.69 0.46
CA LYS A 97 8.21 0.63 1.58
C LYS A 97 8.66 1.54 2.73
N ALA A 98 9.93 1.47 3.12
CA ALA A 98 10.54 2.33 4.14
C ALA A 98 10.41 3.81 3.79
N ARG A 99 10.72 4.19 2.54
CA ARG A 99 10.56 5.57 2.08
C ARG A 99 9.10 6.04 2.13
N HIS A 100 8.18 5.24 1.61
CA HIS A 100 6.76 5.61 1.56
C HIS A 100 6.16 5.78 2.97
N LEU A 101 6.47 4.86 3.89
CA LEU A 101 5.99 4.93 5.26
C LEU A 101 6.67 6.05 6.05
N GLY A 102 7.94 6.36 5.76
CA GLY A 102 8.63 7.53 6.32
C GLY A 102 7.92 8.84 5.97
N ILE A 103 7.63 9.07 4.68
CA ILE A 103 6.92 10.29 4.22
C ILE A 103 5.57 10.45 4.95
N PHE A 104 4.83 9.37 5.13
CA PHE A 104 3.56 9.39 5.86
C PHE A 104 3.78 9.68 7.35
N SER A 105 4.78 9.07 7.96
CA SER A 105 5.06 9.22 9.40
C SER A 105 5.56 10.62 9.75
N ASP A 106 6.31 11.26 8.86
CA ASP A 106 6.76 12.65 9.03
C ASP A 106 5.58 13.63 9.11
N GLN A 107 4.47 13.35 8.40
CA GLN A 107 3.32 14.26 8.33
C GLN A 107 2.18 13.90 9.30
N LEU A 108 1.86 12.62 9.42
CA LEU A 108 0.71 12.12 10.17
C LEU A 108 1.10 11.09 11.24
N GLY A 109 2.37 10.77 11.38
CA GLY A 109 2.86 9.70 12.26
C GLY A 109 2.60 9.94 13.74
N GLN A 110 2.63 11.19 14.18
CA GLN A 110 2.35 11.59 15.58
C GLN A 110 0.86 11.60 15.93
N ARG A 111 -0.03 11.39 14.95
CA ARG A 111 -1.44 11.24 15.24
C ARG A 111 -1.72 9.85 15.78
N ALA A 112 -2.60 9.79 16.76
CA ALA A 112 -3.21 8.56 17.19
C ALA A 112 -3.87 7.84 16.00
N VAL A 113 -3.54 6.58 15.78
CA VAL A 113 -3.94 5.85 14.58
C VAL A 113 -5.46 5.75 14.42
N TRP A 114 -6.21 5.70 15.53
CA TRP A 114 -7.68 5.62 15.51
C TRP A 114 -8.37 6.95 15.20
N THR A 115 -7.67 8.08 15.29
CA THR A 115 -8.22 9.39 14.90
C THR A 115 -8.00 9.68 13.42
N LEU A 116 -7.34 8.77 12.70
CA LEU A 116 -7.22 8.88 11.26
C LEU A 116 -8.55 8.57 10.58
N GLU A 117 -8.88 9.35 9.56
CA GLU A 117 -10.05 9.19 8.74
C GLU A 117 -9.66 8.93 7.28
N PRO A 118 -10.56 8.37 6.45
CA PRO A 118 -10.31 8.21 5.02
C PRO A 118 -9.96 9.53 4.30
N ASN A 119 -10.46 10.66 4.79
CA ASN A 119 -10.14 11.97 4.23
C ASN A 119 -8.69 12.38 4.53
N ASP A 120 -8.14 12.04 5.69
CA ASP A 120 -6.74 12.35 6.02
C ASP A 120 -5.77 11.77 4.99
N LEU A 121 -5.97 10.49 4.59
CA LEU A 121 -5.13 9.88 3.56
C LEU A 121 -5.41 10.45 2.16
N THR A 122 -6.63 10.93 1.92
CA THR A 122 -6.99 11.58 0.65
C THR A 122 -6.26 12.92 0.52
N ASP A 123 -6.31 13.75 1.56
CA ASP A 123 -5.69 15.07 1.60
C ASP A 123 -4.16 14.97 1.61
N PHE A 124 -3.61 14.01 2.36
CA PHE A 124 -2.20 13.62 2.27
C PHE A 124 -1.80 13.27 0.83
N GLY A 125 -2.59 12.43 0.16
CA GLY A 125 -2.34 12.03 -1.22
C GLY A 125 -2.40 13.17 -2.22
N ILE A 126 -3.26 14.17 -1.99
CA ILE A 126 -3.35 15.39 -2.79
C ILE A 126 -2.12 16.27 -2.54
N GLY A 127 -1.72 16.49 -1.28
CA GLY A 127 -0.54 17.28 -0.95
C GLY A 127 0.77 16.70 -1.51
N LEU A 128 0.84 15.38 -1.69
CA LEU A 128 1.97 14.75 -2.39
C LEU A 128 2.09 15.18 -3.86
N LEU A 129 0.99 15.56 -4.53
CA LEU A 129 1.00 15.91 -5.95
C LEU A 129 1.80 17.19 -6.23
N ASP A 130 2.01 18.03 -5.23
CA ASP A 130 2.84 19.23 -5.34
C ASP A 130 4.34 18.90 -5.53
N PHE A 131 4.76 17.71 -5.08
CA PHE A 131 6.18 17.31 -5.05
C PHE A 131 6.48 16.08 -5.90
N CYS A 132 5.48 15.27 -6.25
CA CYS A 132 5.71 14.01 -6.93
C CYS A 132 4.65 13.68 -7.98
N THR A 133 5.00 12.74 -8.87
CA THR A 133 4.07 12.30 -9.92
C THR A 133 2.81 11.64 -9.32
N PRO A 134 1.63 11.74 -9.96
CA PRO A 134 0.40 11.11 -9.48
C PRO A 134 0.53 9.60 -9.22
N THR A 135 1.32 8.91 -10.05
CA THR A 135 1.62 7.48 -9.88
C THR A 135 2.39 7.22 -8.58
N TYR A 136 3.36 8.06 -8.26
CA TYR A 136 4.14 7.93 -7.02
C TYR A 136 3.28 8.22 -5.79
N ALA A 137 2.53 9.34 -5.79
CA ALA A 137 1.59 9.66 -4.71
C ALA A 137 0.59 8.53 -4.43
N ARG A 138 0.03 7.92 -5.49
CA ARG A 138 -0.84 6.76 -5.38
C ARG A 138 -0.12 5.54 -4.77
N ASN A 139 1.12 5.27 -5.17
CA ASN A 139 1.91 4.16 -4.64
C ASN A 139 2.24 4.35 -3.15
N VAL A 140 2.53 5.58 -2.72
CA VAL A 140 2.71 5.93 -1.30
C VAL A 140 1.42 5.62 -0.55
N CYS A 141 0.28 6.17 -0.97
CA CYS A 141 -1.02 5.93 -0.32
C CYS A 141 -1.40 4.44 -0.29
N ALA A 142 -1.12 3.70 -1.36
CA ALA A 142 -1.34 2.26 -1.43
C ALA A 142 -0.48 1.49 -0.41
N THR A 143 0.76 1.93 -0.21
CA THR A 143 1.70 1.35 0.76
C THR A 143 1.23 1.59 2.19
N VAL A 144 0.78 2.81 2.51
CA VAL A 144 0.20 3.16 3.82
C VAL A 144 -1.05 2.32 4.08
N ARG A 145 -1.97 2.24 3.11
CA ARG A 145 -3.17 1.38 3.25
C ARG A 145 -2.79 -0.09 3.50
N ALA A 146 -1.76 -0.59 2.82
CA ALA A 146 -1.31 -1.97 3.00
C ALA A 146 -0.71 -2.19 4.39
N ALA A 147 0.03 -1.23 4.95
CA ALA A 147 0.55 -1.31 6.31
C ALA A 147 -0.57 -1.32 7.36
N MET A 148 -1.58 -0.44 7.23
CA MET A 148 -2.72 -0.43 8.14
C MET A 148 -3.56 -1.72 8.03
N ASN A 149 -3.76 -2.26 6.81
CA ASN A 149 -4.43 -3.55 6.62
C ASN A 149 -3.63 -4.73 7.18
N TRP A 150 -2.29 -4.63 7.18
CA TRP A 150 -1.43 -5.63 7.81
C TRP A 150 -1.61 -5.60 9.32
N ALA A 151 -1.60 -4.42 9.95
CA ALA A 151 -1.80 -4.27 11.38
C ALA A 151 -3.16 -4.81 11.84
N VAL A 152 -4.21 -4.69 11.02
CA VAL A 152 -5.52 -5.31 11.33
C VAL A 152 -5.48 -6.84 11.39
N ARG A 153 -4.55 -7.47 10.68
CA ARG A 153 -4.40 -8.94 10.63
C ARG A 153 -3.37 -9.44 11.63
N ASP A 154 -2.46 -8.57 12.01
CA ASP A 154 -1.37 -8.89 12.91
C ASP A 154 -1.90 -9.04 14.34
N LYS A 155 -1.38 -10.04 15.05
CA LYS A 155 -1.85 -10.34 16.42
C LYS A 155 -1.12 -9.53 17.48
N GLU A 156 0.04 -8.95 17.15
CA GLU A 156 0.89 -8.21 18.08
C GLU A 156 0.55 -6.70 18.05
N THR A 157 0.06 -6.19 16.92
CA THR A 157 -0.44 -4.82 16.77
C THR A 157 -1.92 -4.78 16.38
N PRO A 158 -2.84 -5.19 17.27
CA PRO A 158 -4.24 -5.32 16.89
C PRO A 158 -4.86 -3.94 16.62
N LEU A 159 -5.03 -3.62 15.33
CA LEU A 159 -6.05 -2.67 14.90
C LEU A 159 -7.33 -3.45 14.62
N ASP A 160 -8.45 -3.07 15.23
CA ASP A 160 -9.74 -3.75 14.95
C ASP A 160 -10.16 -3.58 13.48
N ALA A 161 -9.89 -2.39 12.93
CA ALA A 161 -10.21 -2.03 11.58
C ALA A 161 -9.21 -1.02 11.02
N ASN A 162 -9.08 -1.00 9.69
CA ASN A 162 -8.25 -0.02 9.02
C ASN A 162 -8.99 1.34 9.02
N PRO A 163 -8.45 2.37 9.71
CA PRO A 163 -9.13 3.66 9.89
C PRO A 163 -9.27 4.43 8.56
N ILE A 164 -8.28 4.30 7.69
CA ILE A 164 -8.22 4.97 6.38
C ILE A 164 -8.87 4.12 5.26
N GLN A 165 -9.67 3.12 5.64
CA GLN A 165 -10.36 2.26 4.69
C GLN A 165 -11.45 3.06 3.93
N GLY A 166 -11.26 3.20 2.62
CA GLY A 166 -12.21 3.90 1.75
C GLY A 166 -11.71 5.26 1.25
N PHE A 167 -10.45 5.62 1.53
CA PHE A 167 -9.84 6.83 1.00
C PHE A 167 -9.93 6.90 -0.53
N LYS A 168 -9.99 8.12 -1.08
CA LYS A 168 -9.97 8.37 -2.51
C LYS A 168 -8.51 8.50 -2.95
N ALA A 169 -8.04 7.54 -3.72
CA ALA A 169 -6.66 7.57 -4.21
C ALA A 169 -6.47 8.65 -5.29
N PRO A 170 -5.26 9.25 -5.40
CA PRO A 170 -4.95 10.20 -6.46
C PRO A 170 -5.25 9.63 -7.86
N THR A 171 -5.89 10.46 -8.68
CA THR A 171 -6.23 10.11 -10.06
C THR A 171 -4.97 10.15 -10.91
N ILE A 172 -4.66 9.03 -11.57
CA ILE A 172 -3.57 8.98 -12.55
C ILE A 172 -4.15 9.42 -13.89
N PRO A 173 -3.67 10.52 -14.49
CA PRO A 173 -4.08 10.89 -15.83
C PRO A 173 -3.71 9.75 -16.79
N ARG A 174 -4.67 9.38 -17.65
CA ARG A 174 -4.39 8.35 -18.66
C ARG A 174 -3.31 8.88 -19.59
N SER A 175 -2.21 8.15 -19.70
CA SER A 175 -1.19 8.49 -20.69
C SER A 175 -1.83 8.51 -22.09
N PRO A 176 -1.52 9.51 -22.93
CA PRO A 176 -2.03 9.53 -24.29
C PRO A 176 -1.63 8.21 -24.97
N ALA A 177 -2.61 7.52 -25.53
CA ALA A 177 -2.39 6.29 -26.28
C ALA A 177 -1.76 6.65 -27.64
N ARG A 178 -0.50 7.07 -27.62
CA ARG A 178 0.29 7.29 -28.83
C ARG A 178 1.35 6.21 -28.94
N PHE A 179 1.49 5.67 -30.13
CA PHE A 179 2.65 4.86 -30.48
C PHE A 179 3.85 5.79 -30.67
N ALA A 180 5.05 5.26 -30.43
CA ALA A 180 6.27 5.98 -30.80
C ALA A 180 6.31 6.10 -32.33
N GLU A 181 6.57 7.29 -32.83
CA GLU A 181 6.72 7.50 -34.27
C GLU A 181 8.02 6.86 -34.78
N ARG A 182 8.09 6.58 -36.09
CA ARG A 182 9.28 5.99 -36.72
C ARG A 182 10.54 6.82 -36.46
N ALA A 183 10.43 8.14 -36.46
CA ALA A 183 11.53 9.05 -36.15
C ALA A 183 11.98 8.95 -34.68
N GLU A 184 11.03 8.86 -33.75
CA GLU A 184 11.32 8.69 -32.32
C GLU A 184 11.98 7.32 -32.05
N ALA A 185 11.50 6.26 -32.70
CA ALA A 185 12.10 4.93 -32.63
C ALA A 185 13.51 4.90 -33.22
N ALA A 186 13.73 5.55 -34.36
CA ALA A 186 15.05 5.69 -34.98
C ALA A 186 16.02 6.47 -34.09
N ALA A 187 15.57 7.58 -33.49
CA ALA A 187 16.35 8.36 -32.54
C ALA A 187 16.71 7.54 -31.28
N PHE A 188 15.77 6.74 -30.77
CA PHE A 188 16.02 5.84 -29.65
C PHE A 188 17.04 4.75 -30.00
N LEU A 189 16.94 4.12 -31.17
CA LEU A 189 17.89 3.12 -31.65
C LEU A 189 19.29 3.72 -31.89
N ALA A 190 19.36 4.93 -32.45
CA ALA A 190 20.62 5.65 -32.64
C ALA A 190 21.28 6.00 -31.30
N HIS A 191 20.49 6.46 -30.32
CA HIS A 191 20.95 6.66 -28.95
C HIS A 191 21.47 5.36 -28.33
N TRP A 192 20.74 4.24 -28.48
CA TRP A 192 21.14 2.93 -27.94
C TRP A 192 22.48 2.44 -28.52
N ARG A 193 22.67 2.57 -29.84
CA ARG A 193 23.89 2.17 -30.54
C ARG A 193 25.11 2.99 -30.11
N THR A 194 24.92 4.28 -29.87
CA THR A 194 26.02 5.21 -29.51
C THR A 194 26.36 5.20 -28.02
N ARG A 195 25.46 4.72 -27.16
CA ARG A 195 25.69 4.66 -25.71
C ARG A 195 26.77 3.68 -25.27
N SER A 196 27.09 2.67 -26.09
CA SER A 196 28.24 1.77 -25.88
C SER A 196 29.56 2.53 -25.67
N LYS A 197 29.64 3.80 -26.07
CA LYS A 197 30.85 4.64 -26.00
C LYS A 197 30.81 5.75 -24.94
N ARG A 198 29.72 5.97 -24.19
CA ARG A 198 29.60 7.12 -23.26
C ARG A 198 29.60 6.68 -21.79
N LYS A 199 30.47 7.31 -20.98
CA LYS A 199 30.61 7.06 -19.53
C LYS A 199 29.60 7.82 -18.66
N THR A 200 28.96 8.88 -19.17
CA THR A 200 28.08 9.78 -18.40
C THR A 200 26.64 9.77 -18.91
N ILE A 201 25.69 9.92 -17.99
CA ILE A 201 24.24 9.93 -18.21
C ILE A 201 23.79 11.38 -18.37
N THR A 202 23.36 11.80 -19.55
CA THR A 202 22.98 13.21 -19.80
C THR A 202 21.65 13.37 -20.53
N GLY A 203 21.05 12.30 -21.05
CA GLY A 203 19.84 12.38 -21.89
C GLY A 203 18.59 11.72 -21.33
N LYS A 204 17.42 12.13 -21.86
CA LYS A 204 16.08 11.56 -21.57
C LYS A 204 16.02 10.04 -21.76
N TYR A 205 16.71 9.51 -22.78
CA TYR A 205 16.75 8.09 -23.11
C TYR A 205 17.76 7.28 -22.28
N ASP A 206 18.65 7.96 -21.53
CA ASP A 206 19.60 7.27 -20.65
C ASP A 206 18.88 6.62 -19.45
N ARG A 207 17.80 7.25 -18.96
CA ARG A 207 16.97 6.74 -17.86
C ARG A 207 16.17 5.49 -18.26
N MET A 208 15.57 5.46 -19.46
CA MET A 208 14.85 4.29 -20.00
C MET A 208 15.75 3.06 -20.17
N THR A 209 16.98 3.29 -20.59
CA THR A 209 17.95 2.22 -20.81
C THR A 209 18.50 1.64 -19.50
N LEU A 210 18.56 2.44 -18.42
CA LEU A 210 18.90 1.92 -17.08
C LEU A 210 17.81 1.00 -16.53
N LEU A 211 16.53 1.33 -16.77
CA LEU A 211 15.39 0.48 -16.39
C LEU A 211 15.38 -0.88 -17.11
N THR A 212 15.78 -0.91 -18.39
CA THR A 212 15.91 -2.18 -19.14
C THR A 212 17.14 -2.98 -18.74
N ARG A 213 18.24 -2.33 -18.33
CA ARG A 213 19.44 -3.01 -17.84
C ARG A 213 19.24 -3.62 -16.44
N SER A 214 18.53 -2.94 -15.54
CA SER A 214 18.18 -3.49 -14.21
C SER A 214 17.23 -4.68 -14.31
N LEU A 215 16.29 -4.68 -15.27
CA LEU A 215 15.41 -5.82 -15.57
C LEU A 215 16.18 -7.04 -16.11
N ARG A 216 17.27 -6.84 -16.87
CA ARG A 216 18.13 -7.95 -17.34
C ARG A 216 19.02 -8.52 -16.24
N LEU A 217 19.52 -7.70 -15.33
CA LEU A 217 20.34 -8.16 -14.20
C LEU A 217 19.50 -8.88 -13.14
N GLY A 218 18.25 -8.45 -12.91
CA GLY A 218 17.31 -9.14 -12.02
C GLY A 218 16.88 -10.52 -12.51
N ARG A 219 17.00 -10.82 -13.81
CA ARG A 219 16.70 -12.15 -14.39
C ARG A 219 17.90 -13.11 -14.43
N ARG A 220 19.12 -12.65 -14.12
CA ARG A 220 20.34 -13.48 -14.11
C ARG A 220 20.86 -13.81 -12.70
N GLY A 221 20.21 -13.33 -11.64
CA GLY A 221 20.60 -13.60 -10.25
C GLY A 221 20.08 -14.91 -9.66
N GLY A 222 19.36 -15.72 -10.43
CA GLY A 222 18.85 -17.02 -9.99
C GLY A 222 19.39 -18.12 -10.87
N LEU A 223 20.67 -18.48 -10.71
CA LEU A 223 21.26 -19.80 -10.92
C LEU A 223 22.75 -19.70 -10.53
N GLY A 224 23.19 -20.62 -9.66
CA GLY A 224 24.32 -20.47 -8.74
C GLY A 224 25.70 -20.17 -9.34
N MET A 225 26.54 -19.56 -8.51
CA MET A 225 27.94 -19.98 -8.39
C MET A 225 28.41 -19.76 -6.95
N SER A 226 28.45 -20.88 -6.23
CA SER A 226 29.39 -21.17 -5.16
C SER A 226 30.79 -21.34 -5.74
N SER A 227 31.77 -20.54 -5.32
CA SER A 227 33.18 -20.93 -5.24
C SER A 227 33.97 -19.79 -4.58
N GLY A 228 34.68 -20.11 -3.51
CA GLY A 228 35.31 -19.16 -2.62
C GLY A 228 36.45 -18.35 -3.22
N PHE A 229 36.78 -17.27 -2.52
CA PHE A 229 38.09 -16.64 -2.55
C PHE A 229 38.54 -16.42 -1.11
N ASN A 230 39.42 -17.29 -0.67
CA ASN A 230 40.27 -17.11 0.49
C ASN A 230 41.57 -16.53 -0.05
N LEU A 231 42.03 -15.37 0.46
CA LEU A 231 43.43 -15.00 0.35
C LEU A 231 43.82 -14.01 1.44
N GLN A 232 44.83 -14.47 2.17
CA GLN A 232 45.51 -13.89 3.31
C GLN A 232 46.19 -12.55 2.98
N SER A 233 46.33 -11.76 4.05
CA SER A 233 47.49 -10.96 4.44
C SER A 233 48.28 -10.19 3.37
N ARG A 234 48.28 -8.86 3.49
CA ARG A 234 49.51 -8.07 3.42
C ARG A 234 49.42 -6.83 4.29
N ALA A 235 50.32 -6.77 5.27
CA ALA A 235 50.65 -5.59 6.04
C ALA A 235 51.16 -4.48 5.11
N ILE A 236 50.76 -3.23 5.38
CA ILE A 236 51.48 -2.04 4.91
C ILE A 236 51.61 -1.07 6.08
N THR A 237 52.87 -0.76 6.31
CA THR A 237 53.53 0.17 7.20
C THR A 237 53.03 1.61 7.08
N ARG A 238 53.04 2.34 8.21
CA ARG A 238 52.91 3.80 8.29
C ARG A 238 54.24 4.49 7.95
N PRO A 239 54.18 5.72 7.40
CA PRO A 239 55.06 6.84 7.75
C PRO A 239 54.18 7.97 8.34
N VAL A 240 54.56 8.84 9.29
CA VAL A 240 55.79 9.24 9.99
C VAL A 240 55.40 9.44 11.46
#